data_AF-A0Z064-F1
#
_entry.id   AF-A0Z064-F1
#
_cell.length_a   1.000
_cell.length_b   1.000
_cell.length_c   1.000
_cell.angle_alpha   90.00
_cell.angle_beta   90.00
_cell.angle_gamma   90.00
#
_symmetry.space_group_name_H-M   'P 1'
#
loop_
_entity.id
_entity.type
_entity.pdbx_description
1 polymer ?
#
loop_
_entity_poly.entity_id
_entity_poly.type
_entity_poly.pdbx_seq_one_letter_code
_entity_poly.pdbx_strand_id
1 'polypeptide(L)'
;MLIHGAIILPLILYWFGKRYPLPYVRHLASALTTAFSTSSSSATLPVTMECSVERNHISPRIASFVLPLGATINMDGTALYE
;
A
#
# COMPACT_ATOMS: atom_id res chain seq x y z
N MET A 1 6.68 1.18 -13.78
CA MET A 1 5.58 1.00 -12.79
C MET A 1 5.13 -0.44 -12.60
N LEU A 2 4.63 -1.12 -13.64
CA LEU A 2 4.07 -2.48 -13.51
C LEU A 2 5.05 -3.51 -12.93
N ILE A 3 6.30 -3.55 -13.39
CA ILE A 3 7.31 -4.49 -12.88
C ILE A 3 7.63 -4.20 -11.41
N HIS A 4 7.78 -2.93 -11.05
CA HIS A 4 8.10 -2.53 -9.67
C HIS A 4 6.95 -2.85 -8.71
N GLY A 5 5.71 -2.50 -9.07
CA GLY A 5 4.53 -2.76 -8.24
C GLY A 5 4.07 -4.22 -8.20
N ALA A 6 4.24 -4.98 -9.28
CA ALA A 6 3.75 -6.37 -9.37
C ALA A 6 4.80 -7.43 -9.04
N ILE A 7 6.10 -7.09 -9.08
CA ILE A 7 7.19 -8.06 -8.86
C ILE A 7 8.06 -7.62 -7.70
N ILE A 8 8.64 -6.41 -7.74
CA ILE A 8 9.65 -5.99 -6.76
C ILE A 8 9.04 -5.82 -5.35
N LEU A 9 7.97 -5.03 -5.21
CA LEU A 9 7.32 -4.80 -3.92
C LEU A 9 6.72 -6.09 -3.31
N PRO A 10 6.03 -6.96 -4.08
CA PRO A 10 5.59 -8.26 -3.59
C PRO A 10 6.72 -9.18 -3.13
N LEU A 11 7.85 -9.16 -3.83
CA LEU A 11 9.02 -9.97 -3.47
C LEU A 11 9.64 -9.46 -2.16
N ILE A 12 9.80 -8.14 -2.01
CA ILE A 12 10.29 -7.54 -0.75
C ILE A 12 9.35 -7.90 0.41
N LEU A 13 8.04 -7.79 0.22
CA LEU A 13 7.05 -8.17 1.23
C LEU A 13 7.15 -9.65 1.63
N TYR A 14 7.38 -10.53 0.64
CA TYR A 14 7.53 -11.95 0.90
C TYR A 14 8.80 -12.27 1.68
N TRP A 15 9.95 -11.74 1.25
CA TRP A 15 11.26 -12.06 1.85
C TRP A 15 11.50 -11.37 3.19
N PHE A 16 11.13 -10.09 3.33
CA PHE A 16 11.36 -9.32 4.56
C PHE A 16 10.15 -9.28 5.47
N GLY A 17 8.96 -9.10 4.90
CA GLY A 17 7.70 -9.05 5.65
C GLY A 17 7.18 -10.42 6.07
N LYS A 18 7.72 -11.51 5.52
CA LYS A 18 7.28 -12.91 5.75
C LYS A 18 5.77 -13.09 5.57
N ARG A 19 5.18 -12.33 4.64
CA ARG A 19 3.75 -12.36 4.32
C ARG A 19 3.55 -12.71 2.86
N TYR A 20 2.54 -13.53 2.60
CA TYR A 20 2.17 -13.86 1.23
C TYR A 20 1.59 -12.64 0.52
N PRO A 21 2.15 -12.22 -0.62
CA PRO A 21 1.77 -10.95 -1.24
C PRO A 21 0.38 -10.96 -1.90
N LEU A 22 -0.03 -12.08 -2.49
CA LEU A 22 -1.35 -12.19 -3.11
C LEU A 22 -2.52 -11.87 -2.15
N PRO A 23 -2.67 -12.55 -0.99
CA PRO A 23 -3.73 -12.23 -0.04
C PRO A 23 -3.59 -10.80 0.48
N TYR A 24 -2.36 -10.34 0.73
CA TYR A 24 -2.10 -8.99 1.21
C TYR A 24 -2.64 -7.90 0.27
N VAL A 25 -2.35 -8.03 -1.03
CA VAL A 25 -2.82 -7.08 -2.06
C VAL A 25 -4.33 -7.20 -2.26
N ARG A 26 -4.90 -8.41 -2.21
CA ARG A 26 -6.36 -8.62 -2.30
C ARG A 26 -7.11 -7.95 -1.15
N HIS A 27 -6.56 -7.96 0.06
CA HIS A 27 -7.13 -7.24 1.19
C HIS A 27 -7.14 -5.72 0.99
N LEU A 28 -6.17 -5.18 0.26
CA LEU A 28 -6.08 -3.76 -0.11
C LEU A 28 -6.85 -3.40 -1.39
N ALA A 29 -7.56 -4.34 -2.02
CA ALA A 29 -8.22 -4.09 -3.31
C ALA A 29 -9.15 -2.87 -3.29
N SER A 30 -9.90 -2.66 -2.20
CA SER A 30 -10.77 -1.50 -2.04
C SER A 30 -9.99 -0.19 -2.08
N ALA A 31 -8.87 -0.09 -1.35
CA ALA A 31 -8.00 1.08 -1.37
C ALA A 31 -7.39 1.32 -2.77
N LEU A 32 -6.96 0.25 -3.45
CA LEU A 32 -6.43 0.33 -4.82
C LEU A 32 -7.48 0.81 -5.82
N THR A 33 -8.73 0.34 -5.72
CA THR A 33 -9.83 0.81 -6.58
C THR A 33 -10.16 2.27 -6.33
N THR A 34 -10.18 2.70 -5.06
CA THR A 34 -10.36 4.11 -4.72
C THR A 34 -9.22 4.95 -5.26
N ALA A 35 -7.97 4.48 -5.16
CA ALA A 35 -6.81 5.23 -5.61
C ALA A 35 -6.77 5.37 -7.13
N PHE A 36 -7.20 4.33 -7.84
CA PHE A 36 -7.40 4.40 -9.28
C PHE A 36 -8.49 5.41 -9.66
N SER A 37 -9.62 5.40 -8.92
CA SER A 37 -10.74 6.30 -9.19
C SER A 37 -10.46 7.76 -8.84
N THR A 38 -9.71 8.03 -7.77
CA THR A 38 -9.42 9.40 -7.30
C THR A 38 -8.11 9.94 -7.83
N SER A 39 -7.23 9.06 -8.34
CA SER A 39 -5.86 9.39 -8.77
C SER A 39 -5.04 10.13 -7.70
N SER A 40 -5.34 9.92 -6.41
CA SER A 40 -4.71 10.64 -5.29
C SER A 40 -4.37 9.73 -4.11
N SER A 41 -3.10 9.75 -3.69
CA SER A 41 -2.60 9.01 -2.52
C SER A 41 -3.17 9.55 -1.20
N SER A 42 -3.33 10.87 -1.07
CA SER A 42 -3.88 11.48 0.15
C SER A 42 -5.37 11.21 0.31
N ALA A 43 -6.12 11.17 -0.80
CA ALA A 43 -7.56 10.86 -0.78
C ALA A 43 -7.84 9.40 -0.40
N THR A 44 -6.85 8.51 -0.52
CA THR A 44 -7.00 7.06 -0.28
C THR A 44 -6.39 6.57 1.01
N LEU A 45 -5.67 7.44 1.73
CA LEU A 45 -5.11 7.19 3.04
C LEU A 45 -6.11 6.60 4.04
N PRO A 46 -7.35 7.14 4.24
CA PRO A 46 -8.29 6.58 5.21
C PRO A 46 -8.74 5.15 4.85
N VAL A 47 -9.01 4.89 3.57
CA VAL A 47 -9.41 3.55 3.08
C VAL A 47 -8.25 2.56 3.21
N THR A 48 -7.02 3.01 2.94
CA THR A 48 -5.80 2.20 3.09
C THR A 48 -5.53 1.84 4.54
N MET A 49 -5.73 2.79 5.46
CA MET A 49 -5.62 2.59 6.91
C MET A 49 -6.61 1.52 7.39
N GLU A 50 -7.88 1.64 7.02
CA GLU A 50 -8.92 0.68 7.39
C GLU A 50 -8.60 -0.72 6.86
N CYS A 51 -8.29 -0.87 5.57
CA CYS A 51 -7.95 -2.17 4.98
C CYS A 51 -6.69 -2.78 5.61
N SER A 52 -5.72 -1.94 6.00
CA SER A 52 -4.48 -2.39 6.65
C SER A 52 -4.71 -2.95 8.06
N VAL A 53 -5.58 -2.29 8.84
CA VAL A 53 -5.91 -2.72 10.21
C VAL A 53 -6.87 -3.91 10.19
N GLU A 54 -7.99 -3.78 9.48
CA GLU A 54 -9.10 -4.74 9.54
C GLU A 54 -8.82 -6.03 8.75
N ARG A 55 -8.21 -5.92 7.57
CA ARG A 55 -8.04 -7.07 6.66
C ARG A 55 -6.63 -7.63 6.66
N ASN A 56 -5.63 -6.79 6.87
CA ASN A 56 -4.22 -7.21 6.95
C ASN A 56 -3.70 -7.32 8.39
N HIS A 57 -4.53 -7.08 9.40
CA HIS A 57 -4.18 -7.23 10.82
C HIS A 57 -2.87 -6.52 11.18
N ILE A 58 -2.66 -5.32 10.62
CA ILE A 58 -1.55 -4.45 11.00
C ILE A 58 -1.95 -3.70 12.25
N SER A 59 -1.03 -3.54 13.20
CA SER A 59 -1.28 -2.75 14.40
C SER A 59 -1.74 -1.33 14.04
N PRO A 60 -2.85 -0.83 14.60
CA PRO A 60 -3.34 0.53 14.35
C PRO A 60 -2.28 1.59 14.58
N ARG A 61 -1.42 1.41 15.60
CA ARG A 61 -0.32 2.32 15.92
C ARG A 61 0.73 2.39 14.81
N ILE A 62 1.06 1.26 14.20
CA ILE A 62 2.04 1.19 13.10
C ILE A 62 1.41 1.82 11.84
N ALA A 63 0.17 1.44 11.53
CA ALA A 63 -0.57 1.98 10.40
C ALA A 63 -0.67 3.52 10.46
N SER A 64 -1.07 4.07 11.62
CA SER A 64 -1.27 5.51 11.81
C SER A 64 0.00 6.35 11.76
N PHE A 65 1.17 5.71 11.88
CA PHE A 65 2.45 6.40 11.76
C PHE A 65 3.03 6.25 10.36
N VAL A 66 3.13 5.01 9.86
CA VAL A 66 3.84 4.69 8.63
C VAL A 66 3.04 5.11 7.39
N LEU A 67 1.72 4.89 7.36
CA LEU A 67 0.92 5.17 6.16
C LEU A 67 0.81 6.67 5.84
N PRO A 68 0.59 7.59 6.81
CA PRO A 68 0.60 9.03 6.53
C PRO A 68 1.98 9.56 6.11
N LEU A 69 3.06 9.06 6.73
CA LEU A 69 4.44 9.35 6.33
C LEU A 69 4.68 8.90 4.89
N GLY A 70 4.28 7.67 4.55
CA GLY A 70 4.42 7.11 3.21
C GLY A 70 3.63 7.88 2.16
N ALA A 71 2.40 8.32 2.44
CA ALA A 71 1.60 9.09 1.50
C ALA A 71 2.22 10.45 1.12
N THR A 72 3.11 11.00 1.96
CA THR A 72 3.75 12.30 1.76
C THR A 72 5.18 12.18 1.24
N ILE A 73 5.92 11.16 1.70
CA ILE A 73 7.36 10.99 1.42
C ILE A 73 7.62 9.88 0.40
N ASN A 74 6.84 8.80 0.42
CA ASN A 74 7.06 7.62 -0.41
C ASN A 74 6.21 7.68 -1.68
N MET A 75 6.76 8.32 -2.72
CA MET A 75 6.11 8.48 -4.03
C MET A 75 6.84 7.70 -5.12
N ASP A 76 6.96 6.37 -4.95
CA ASP A 76 7.61 5.46 -5.91
C ASP A 76 7.03 5.56 -7.33
N GLY A 77 5.72 5.83 -7.41
CA GLY A 77 5.00 6.06 -8.66
C GLY A 77 5.39 7.35 -9.40
N THR A 78 6.02 8.30 -8.71
CA THR A 78 6.51 9.56 -9.31
C THR A 78 8.00 9.47 -9.58
N ALA A 79 8.77 8.91 -8.64
CA ALA A 79 10.22 8.73 -8.77
C ALA A 79 10.63 7.75 -9.89
N LEU A 80 9.72 6.86 -10.31
CA LEU A 80 9.96 5.92 -11.41
C LEU A 80 9.25 6.34 -12.71
N TYR A 81 8.51 7.46 -12.70
CA TYR A 81 7.87 8.10 -13.86
C TYR A 81 8.73 9.22 -14.43
N GLU A 82 9.37 10.01 -13.56
CA GLU A 82 10.52 10.85 -13.93
C GLU A 82 11.77 10.00 -14.24
#